data_AF-A0A8T3QX79-F1
#
_entry.id   AF-A0A8T3QX79-F1
#
_cell.length_a   1.000
_cell.length_b   1.000
_cell.length_c   1.000
_cell.angle_alpha   90.00
_cell.angle_beta   90.00
_cell.angle_gamma   90.00
#
_symmetry.space_group_name_H-M   'P 1'
#
loop_
_entity.id
_entity.type
_entity.pdbx_description
1 polymer ?
#
loop_
_entity_poly.entity_id
_entity_poly.type
_entity_poly.pdbx_seq_one_letter_code
_entity_poly.pdbx_strand_id
1 'polypeptide(L)'
;MADSPATPSASKVTHMIHPSDPQFTRPLAVRGGQGAPVTCAACGCRLGQTGEAWFHFNPIGGRDARGCRVACADAAHDLTGRPVSVAV
;
A
#
# COMPACT_ATOMS: atom_id res chain seq x y z
N MET A 1 21.92 -26.04 53.06
CA MET A 1 21.40 -24.81 52.43
C MET A 1 21.79 -24.89 50.96
N ALA A 2 20.94 -25.46 50.12
CA ALA A 2 21.18 -25.58 48.68
C ALA A 2 20.14 -24.71 47.98
N ASP A 3 20.63 -23.66 47.32
CA ASP A 3 19.86 -22.70 46.55
C ASP A 3 19.31 -23.38 45.29
N SER A 4 17.98 -23.39 45.12
CA SER A 4 17.31 -23.90 43.93
C SER A 4 17.42 -22.88 42.79
N PRO A 5 17.72 -23.27 41.54
CA PRO A 5 17.77 -22.31 40.44
C PRO A 5 16.36 -21.84 40.05
N ALA A 6 16.19 -20.52 40.00
CA ALA A 6 14.97 -19.85 39.58
C ALA A 6 14.62 -20.20 38.12
N THR A 7 13.37 -20.60 37.91
CA THR A 7 12.79 -20.86 36.58
C THR A 7 12.62 -19.51 35.85
N PRO A 8 13.16 -19.30 34.64
CA PRO A 8 12.96 -18.05 33.92
C PRO A 8 11.49 -17.93 33.50
N SER A 9 10.87 -16.86 33.97
CA SER A 9 9.50 -16.43 33.68
C SER A 9 9.26 -16.37 32.17
N ALA A 10 8.16 -16.98 31.73
CA ALA A 10 7.73 -17.04 30.34
C ALA A 10 7.69 -15.63 29.74
N SER A 11 8.74 -15.30 28.98
CA SER A 11 8.80 -14.08 28.20
C SER A 11 7.62 -14.10 27.24
N LYS A 12 6.74 -13.10 27.37
CA LYS A 12 5.62 -12.83 26.46
C LYS A 12 6.20 -12.75 25.04
N VAL A 13 6.17 -13.86 24.30
CA VAL A 13 6.56 -13.88 22.90
C VAL A 13 5.52 -13.06 22.17
N THR A 14 5.88 -11.83 21.83
CA THR A 14 5.13 -11.04 20.87
C THR A 14 5.21 -11.81 19.56
N HIS A 15 4.17 -12.56 19.23
CA HIS A 15 4.09 -13.29 17.96
C HIS A 15 4.10 -12.25 16.84
N MET A 16 5.31 -12.02 16.29
CA MET A 16 5.45 -11.23 15.08
C MET A 16 4.97 -12.09 13.92
N ILE A 17 3.99 -11.55 13.21
CA ILE A 17 3.40 -12.21 12.06
C ILE A 17 4.46 -12.32 10.97
N HIS A 18 4.76 -13.55 10.54
CA HIS A 18 5.73 -13.84 9.50
C HIS A 18 5.04 -14.00 8.13
N PRO A 19 5.59 -13.46 7.02
CA PRO A 19 4.95 -13.52 5.69
C PRO A 19 4.67 -14.93 5.14
N SER A 20 5.31 -15.96 5.69
CA SER A 20 5.12 -17.37 5.31
C SER A 20 4.04 -18.10 6.13
N ASP A 21 3.37 -17.42 7.06
CA ASP A 21 2.36 -18.04 7.91
C ASP A 21 1.10 -18.39 7.10
N PRO A 22 0.73 -19.67 6.96
CA PRO A 22 -0.31 -20.14 6.04
C PRO A 22 -1.73 -19.68 6.38
N GLN A 23 -1.94 -19.09 7.57
CA GLN A 23 -3.24 -18.52 7.96
C GLN A 23 -3.53 -17.14 7.36
N PHE A 24 -2.61 -16.57 6.56
CA PHE A 24 -2.85 -15.29 5.91
C PHE A 24 -3.63 -15.43 4.60
N THR A 25 -4.89 -15.03 4.64
CA THR A 25 -5.51 -14.32 3.52
C THR A 25 -4.60 -13.12 3.24
N ARG A 26 -3.82 -13.16 2.15
CA ARG A 26 -2.96 -12.02 1.77
C ARG A 26 -3.80 -10.75 1.83
N PRO A 27 -3.41 -9.71 2.60
CA PRO A 27 -4.15 -8.46 2.61
C PRO A 27 -4.24 -7.97 1.17
N LEU A 28 -5.44 -8.01 0.60
CA LEU A 28 -5.67 -7.39 -0.69
C LEU A 28 -5.44 -5.91 -0.47
N ALA A 29 -4.52 -5.32 -1.21
CA ALA A 29 -4.37 -3.87 -1.23
C ALA A 29 -5.76 -3.29 -1.54
N VAL A 30 -6.38 -2.64 -0.55
CA VAL A 30 -7.67 -1.99 -0.74
C VAL A 30 -7.39 -0.79 -1.62
N ARG A 31 -7.72 -0.93 -2.90
CA ARG A 31 -7.49 0.14 -3.88
C ARG A 31 -8.62 1.16 -3.89
N GLY A 32 -9.69 0.95 -3.13
CA GLY A 32 -10.96 1.67 -3.20
C GLY A 32 -11.07 3.01 -2.46
N GLY A 33 -10.04 3.42 -1.71
CA GLY A 33 -10.08 4.65 -0.91
C GLY A 33 -10.74 4.51 0.48
N GLN A 34 -11.37 3.37 0.80
CA GLN A 34 -11.94 3.09 2.12
C GLN A 34 -10.84 2.59 3.06
N GLY A 35 -10.33 3.47 3.93
CA GLY A 35 -9.34 3.11 4.95
C GLY A 35 -7.92 2.85 4.44
N ALA A 36 -7.69 2.92 3.12
CA ALA A 36 -6.37 2.79 2.50
C ALA A 36 -6.25 3.74 1.30
N PRO A 37 -5.03 4.23 0.99
CA PRO A 37 -4.82 5.11 -0.14
C PRO A 37 -5.09 4.40 -1.49
N VAL A 38 -5.76 5.10 -2.40
CA VAL A 38 -5.86 4.66 -3.80
C VAL A 38 -4.45 4.66 -4.41
N THR A 39 -4.11 3.59 -5.12
CA THR A 39 -2.80 3.42 -5.77
C THR A 39 -3.00 3.18 -7.26
N CYS A 40 -2.22 3.86 -8.10
CA CYS A 40 -2.24 3.67 -9.54
C CYS A 40 -1.91 2.21 -9.87
N ALA A 41 -2.82 1.53 -10.59
CA ALA A 41 -2.64 0.15 -10.97
C ALA A 41 -1.49 -0.07 -11.98
N ALA A 42 -1.10 0.97 -12.72
CA ALA A 42 -0.05 0.91 -13.72
C ALA A 42 1.36 1.10 -13.13
N CYS A 43 1.55 2.11 -12.27
CA CYS A 43 2.88 2.46 -11.75
C CYS A 43 3.05 2.22 -10.24
N GLY A 44 1.98 1.97 -9.50
CA GLY A 44 1.99 1.75 -8.05
C GLY A 44 2.08 3.04 -7.21
N CYS A 45 2.08 4.22 -7.83
CA CYS A 45 2.12 5.48 -7.10
C CYS A 45 0.83 5.70 -6.30
N ARG A 46 0.96 6.35 -5.13
CA ARG A 46 -0.19 6.83 -4.36
C ARG A 46 -0.87 7.98 -5.11
N LEU A 47 -2.20 7.97 -5.12
CA LEU A 47 -3.01 9.00 -5.74
C LEU A 47 -3.67 9.90 -4.68
N GLY A 48 -3.86 11.16 -5.04
CA GLY A 48 -4.63 12.15 -4.27
C GLY A 48 -6.01 12.34 -4.88
N GLN A 49 -7.03 12.46 -4.03
CA GLN A 49 -8.38 12.72 -4.48
C GLN A 49 -8.59 14.21 -4.80
N THR A 50 -9.25 14.51 -5.90
CA THR A 50 -9.70 15.86 -6.28
C THR A 50 -11.10 15.73 -6.87
N GLY A 51 -12.12 16.14 -6.10
CA GLY A 51 -13.51 15.83 -6.40
C GLY A 51 -13.76 14.32 -6.46
N GLU A 52 -14.34 13.87 -7.56
CA GLU A 52 -14.66 12.45 -7.83
C GLU A 52 -13.55 11.71 -8.60
N ALA A 53 -12.35 12.29 -8.72
CA ALA A 53 -11.24 11.72 -9.47
C ALA A 53 -9.96 11.64 -8.64
N TRP A 54 -9.05 10.75 -9.04
CA TRP A 54 -7.77 10.50 -8.37
C TRP A 54 -6.60 10.82 -9.30
N PHE A 55 -5.61 11.55 -8.80
CA PHE A 55 -4.48 12.06 -9.58
C PHE A 55 -3.14 11.79 -8.91
N HIS A 56 -2.06 11.79 -9.70
CA HIS A 56 -0.70 11.69 -9.17
C HIS A 56 -0.33 12.94 -8.37
N PHE A 57 0.32 12.75 -7.22
CA PHE A 57 0.89 13.87 -6.47
C PHE A 57 2.13 14.40 -7.20
N ASN A 58 2.06 15.63 -7.70
CA ASN A 58 3.18 16.38 -8.25
C ASN A 58 4.04 15.55 -9.25
N PRO A 59 3.48 15.18 -10.43
CA PRO A 59 4.24 14.43 -11.41
C PRO A 59 5.44 15.27 -11.83
N ILE A 60 6.65 14.89 -11.40
CA ILE A 60 7.88 15.56 -11.84
C ILE A 60 8.08 15.21 -13.32
N GLY A 61 7.46 15.99 -14.20
CA GLY A 61 7.50 15.80 -15.66
C GLY A 61 6.98 14.43 -16.11
N GLY A 62 5.90 13.94 -15.52
CA GLY A 62 5.26 12.68 -15.92
C GLY A 62 5.96 11.40 -15.44
N ARG A 63 6.74 11.48 -14.35
CA ARG A 63 7.50 10.35 -13.80
C ARG A 63 6.85 9.70 -12.57
N ASP A 64 7.00 8.39 -12.46
CA ASP A 64 6.62 7.63 -11.27
C ASP A 64 7.65 7.78 -10.13
N ALA A 65 7.34 7.22 -8.96
CA ALA A 65 8.22 7.26 -7.78
C ALA A 65 9.58 6.56 -7.97
N ARG A 66 9.77 5.80 -9.06
CA ARG A 66 11.04 5.17 -9.45
C ARG A 66 11.78 6.00 -10.52
N GLY A 67 11.19 7.09 -10.99
CA GLY A 67 11.74 7.98 -12.01
C GLY A 67 11.42 7.58 -13.45
N CYS A 68 10.59 6.56 -13.69
CA CYS A 68 10.20 6.15 -15.04
C CYS A 68 9.13 7.07 -15.62
N ARG A 69 9.20 7.40 -16.92
CA ARG A 69 8.08 8.08 -17.61
C ARG A 69 6.90 7.12 -17.74
N VAL A 70 5.70 7.57 -17.40
CA VAL A 70 4.49 6.74 -17.44
C VAL A 70 3.33 7.48 -18.08
N ALA A 71 2.60 6.82 -18.98
CA ALA A 71 1.48 7.42 -19.69
C ALA A 71 0.31 7.81 -18.77
N CYS A 72 0.21 7.18 -17.60
CA CYS A 72 -0.83 7.46 -16.62
C CYS A 72 -0.58 8.72 -15.79
N ALA A 73 0.57 9.40 -15.91
CA ALA A 73 0.94 10.47 -14.99
C ALA A 73 -0.08 11.62 -14.97
N ASP A 74 -0.57 12.02 -16.14
CA ASP A 74 -1.51 13.14 -16.31
C ASP A 74 -2.96 12.68 -16.46
N ALA A 75 -3.21 11.37 -16.43
CA ALA A 75 -4.55 10.82 -16.54
C ALA A 75 -5.30 10.89 -15.19
N ALA A 76 -6.58 11.22 -15.25
CA ALA A 76 -7.49 10.98 -14.13
C ALA A 76 -7.61 9.47 -13.89
N HIS A 77 -7.77 9.06 -12.63
CA HIS A 77 -8.03 7.69 -12.25
C HIS A 77 -9.38 7.58 -11.55
N ASP A 78 -9.96 6.39 -11.60
CA ASP A 78 -11.11 6.00 -10.78
C ASP A 78 -10.71 5.57 -9.37
N LEU A 79 -11.71 5.27 -8.54
CA LEU A 79 -11.53 4.79 -7.17
C LEU A 79 -10.79 3.47 -7.08
N THR A 80 -10.58 2.73 -8.18
CA THR A 80 -9.80 1.48 -8.20
C THR A 80 -8.34 1.71 -8.59
N GLY A 81 -7.97 2.97 -8.88
CA GLY A 81 -6.65 3.37 -9.33
C GLY A 81 -6.38 3.02 -10.79
N ARG A 82 -7.41 2.87 -11.63
CA ARG A 82 -7.23 2.68 -13.08
C ARG A 82 -7.40 4.01 -13.81
N PRO A 83 -6.57 4.31 -14.83
CA PRO A 83 -6.75 5.52 -15.62
C PRO A 83 -8.09 5.48 -16.33
N VAL A 84 -8.89 6.53 -16.16
CA VAL A 84 -10.06 6.78 -16.98
C VAL A 84 -9.63 7.69 -18.12
N SER A 85 -9.64 7.16 -19.35
CA SER A 85 -9.42 7.99 -20.53
C SER A 85 -10.54 9.02 -20.60
N VAL A 86 -10.23 10.30 -20.45
CA VAL A 86 -11.10 11.35 -20.98
C VAL A 86 -10.96 11.25 -22.49
N ALA A 87 -11.97 10.67 -23.16
CA ALA A 87 -12.10 10.81 -24.59
C ALA A 87 -12.14 12.33 -24.87
N VAL A 88 -11.17 12.82 -25.64
CA VAL A 88 -11.18 14.17 -26.19
C VAL A 88 -12.16 14.21 -27.36
#